data_AF-A0A7X3SG02-F1
#
_entry.id   AF-A0A7X3SG02-F1
#
_cell.length_a   1.000
_cell.length_b   1.000
_cell.length_c   1.000
_cell.angle_alpha   90.00
_cell.angle_beta   90.00
_cell.angle_gamma   90.00
#
_symmetry.space_group_name_H-M   'P 1'
#
loop_
_entity.id
_entity.type
_entity.pdbx_description
1 polymer ?
#
loop_
_entity_poly.entity_id
_entity_poly.type
_entity_poly.pdbx_seq_one_letter_code
_entity_poly.pdbx_strand_id
1 'polypeptide(L)' 'MAKTSLSYKDAGVDIDAGNDLVDRIKGVVKKTRRPEVMGGLGGF' A
#
# COMPACT_ATOMS: atom_id res chain seq x y z
N MET A 1 9.22 -30.41 -16.02
CA MET A 1 9.82 -29.37 -15.15
C MET A 1 8.75 -28.32 -14.90
N ALA A 2 8.21 -28.25 -13.68
CA ALA A 2 7.19 -27.24 -13.34
C ALA A 2 7.84 -25.85 -13.37
N LYS A 3 7.24 -24.91 -14.10
CA LYS A 3 7.68 -23.52 -14.15
C LYS A 3 7.37 -22.89 -12.79
N THR A 4 8.39 -22.62 -11.98
CA THR A 4 8.22 -21.92 -10.70
C THR A 4 7.56 -20.57 -11.00
N SER A 5 6.29 -20.41 -10.63
CA SER A 5 5.60 -19.14 -10.76
C SER A 5 6.21 -18.20 -9.73
N LEU A 6 7.03 -17.25 -10.18
CA LEU A 6 7.54 -16.20 -9.33
C LEU A 6 6.34 -15.37 -8.86
N SER A 7 5.97 -15.48 -7.59
CA SER A 7 4.93 -14.61 -7.02
C SER A 7 5.54 -13.24 -6.73
N TYR A 8 4.69 -12.21 -6.71
CA TYR A 8 5.11 -10.88 -6.30
C TYR A 8 5.64 -10.87 -4.85
N LYS A 9 5.15 -11.80 -4.03
CA LYS A 9 5.64 -12.06 -2.67
C LYS A 9 7.04 -12.68 -2.65
N ASP A 10 7.37 -13.54 -3.60
CA ASP A 10 8.72 -14.09 -3.74
C ASP A 10 9.74 -13.02 -4.15
N ALA A 11 9.29 -11.93 -4.78
CA ALA A 11 10.09 -10.72 -5.00
C ALA A 11 10.22 -9.83 -3.76
N GLY A 12 9.69 -10.26 -2.61
CA GLY A 12 9.72 -9.53 -1.35
C GLY A 12 8.58 -8.53 -1.16
N VAL A 13 7.56 -8.55 -2.02
CA VAL A 13 6.43 -7.60 -1.94
C VAL A 13 5.23 -8.23 -1.24
N ASP A 14 4.87 -7.69 -0.07
CA ASP A 14 3.68 -8.09 0.67
C ASP A 14 2.58 -7.01 0.53
N ILE A 15 1.61 -7.29 -0.33
CA ILE A 15 0.49 -6.38 -0.64
C ILE A 15 -0.40 -6.18 0.58
N ASP A 16 -0.69 -7.26 1.32
CA ASP A 16 -1.59 -7.22 2.46
C ASP A 16 -0.98 -6.40 3.59
N ALA A 17 0.32 -6.61 3.87
CA ALA A 17 1.04 -5.80 4.85
C ALA A 17 1.06 -4.30 4.48
N GLY A 18 1.10 -3.99 3.18
CA GLY A 18 0.98 -2.63 2.68
C GLY A 18 -0.40 -2.01 2.96
N ASN A 19 -1.47 -2.75 2.67
CA ASN A 19 -2.85 -2.30 2.92
C ASN A 19 -3.12 -2.10 4.41
N ASP A 20 -2.68 -3.04 5.26
CA ASP A 20 -2.80 -2.94 6.72
C ASP A 20 -2.09 -1.70 7.28
N LEU A 21 -0.93 -1.36 6.73
CA LEU A 21 -0.22 -0.14 7.11
C LEU A 21 -1.03 1.10 6.73
N VAL A 22 -1.55 1.16 5.49
CA VAL A 22 -2.36 2.29 5.01
C VAL A 22 -3.55 2.55 5.93
N ASP A 23 -4.27 1.50 6.34
CA ASP A 23 -5.43 1.64 7.23
C ASP A 23 -5.03 2.15 8.62
N ARG A 24 -3.91 1.68 9.18
CA ARG A 24 -3.39 2.16 10.48
C ARG A 24 -2.97 3.63 10.44
N ILE A 25 -2.33 4.09 9.36
CA ILE A 25 -1.77 5.46 9.30
C ILE A 25 -2.74 6.50 8.74
N LYS A 26 -3.87 6.08 8.17
CA LYS A 26 -4.83 6.97 7.48
C LYS A 26 -5.22 8.18 8.33
N GLY A 27 -5.44 7.97 9.63
CA GLY A 27 -5.80 9.02 10.58
C GLY A 27 -4.68 10.05 10.82
N VAL A 28 -3.43 9.60 10.96
CA VAL A 28 -2.30 10.52 11.19
C VAL A 28 -1.95 11.30 9.93
N VAL A 29 -1.99 10.67 8.75
CA VAL A 29 -1.73 11.33 7.47
C VAL A 29 -2.83 12.34 7.14
N LYS A 30 -4.09 12.06 7.49
CA LYS A 30 -5.20 13.01 7.28
C LYS A 30 -4.97 14.35 8.01
N LYS A 31 -4.29 14.33 9.17
CA LYS A 31 -3.99 15.55 9.96
C LYS A 31 -2.98 16.48 9.26
N THR A 32 -2.17 15.95 8.34
CA THR A 32 -1.17 16.74 7.61
C THR A 32 -1.64 17.14 6.21
N ARG A 33 -2.94 17.00 5.91
CA ARG A 33 -3.50 17.30 4.59
C ARG A 33 -3.43 18.80 4.30
N ARG A 34 -2.99 19.15 3.09
CA ARG A 34 -3.00 20.52 2.58
C ARG A 34 -4.10 20.73 1.52
N PRO A 35 -4.57 21.98 1.29
CA PRO A 35 -5.62 22.28 0.30
C PRO A 35 -5.28 21.87 -1.13
N GLU A 36 -4.00 21.86 -1.50
CA GLU A 36 -3.54 21.53 -2.85
C GLU A 36 -3.56 20.02 -3.14
N VAL A 37 -3.70 19.17 -2.10
CA VAL A 37 -3.70 17.71 -2.25
C VAL A 37 -5.05 17.22 -2.77
N MET A 38 -5.04 16.62 -3.96
CA MET A 38 -6.18 15.91 -4.55
C MET A 38 -6.13 14.42 -4.21
N GLY A 39 -7.27 13.80 -3.90
CA GLY A 39 -7.34 12.36 -3.57
C GLY A 39 -6.91 12.01 -2.13
N GLY A 40 -6.48 10.76 -1.90
CA GLY A 40 -6.09 10.21 -0.60
C GLY A 40 -5.27 8.93 -0.70
N LEU A 41 -4.85 8.35 0.44
CA LEU A 41 -4.07 7.12 0.47
C LEU A 41 -4.91 5.88 0.15
N GLY A 42 -4.31 4.92 -0.57
CA GLY A 42 -4.91 3.62 -0.91
C GLY A 42 -5.60 3.57 -2.27
N GLY A 43 -5.43 4.59 -3.12
CA GLY A 43 -5.88 4.57 -4.50
C GLY A 43 -4.78 5.07 -5.43
N PHE A 44 -4.38 4.22 -6.36
CA PHE A 44 -3.63 4.52 -7.58
C PHE A 44 -4.37 3.90 -8.76
#